data_AF-A0A428EFQ9-F1
#
_entry.id   AF-A0A428EFQ9-F1
#
_cell.length_a   1.000
_cell.length_b   1.000
_cell.length_c   1.000
_cell.angle_alpha   90.00
_cell.angle_beta   90.00
_cell.angle_gamma   90.00
#
_symmetry.space_group_name_H-M   'P 1'
#
loop_
_entity.id
_entity.type
_entity.pdbx_description
1 polymer ?
#
loop_
_entity_poly.entity_id
_entity_poly.type
_entity_poly.pdbx_seq_one_letter_code
_entity_poly.pdbx_strand_id
1 'polypeptide(L)'
;MRNYLKYIPYYLVIFFFYWPLYELLSLLISDPYTLKGLYIYNIILFSPLVTFIVSLLYSYRFHFSLWWLLGIGLLFCFTIITFGEFIPLYFLAYEIFALLGMASGRGLSHLINKQKSKKIG
;
A
#
# COMPACT_ATOMS: atom_id res chain seq x y z
N MET A 1 4.71 24.73 3.74
CA MET A 1 4.79 23.49 2.92
C MET A 1 5.40 22.25 3.62
N ARG A 2 5.84 22.31 4.89
CA ARG A 2 6.63 21.22 5.53
C ARG A 2 5.85 19.98 6.02
N ASN A 3 4.52 19.98 6.01
CA ASN A 3 3.71 18.88 6.57
C ASN A 3 3.44 17.73 5.58
N TYR A 4 3.38 17.99 4.27
CA TYR A 4 3.08 16.95 3.27
C TYR A 4 4.21 15.94 3.08
N LEU A 5 5.47 16.36 3.31
CA LEU A 5 6.65 15.50 3.25
C LEU A 5 6.56 14.29 4.21
N LYS A 6 5.74 14.37 5.26
CA LYS A 6 5.57 13.28 6.24
C LYS A 6 4.87 12.05 5.65
N TYR A 7 4.07 12.24 4.60
CA TYR A 7 3.28 11.17 3.98
C TYR A 7 3.96 10.56 2.76
N ILE A 8 4.88 11.29 2.14
CA ILE A 8 5.60 10.88 0.92
C ILE A 8 6.24 9.51 1.08
N PRO A 9 6.95 9.17 2.18
CA PRO A 9 7.59 7.86 2.30
C PRO A 9 6.60 6.70 2.18
N TYR A 10 5.39 6.85 2.73
CA TYR A 10 4.37 5.80 2.69
C TYR A 10 3.86 5.59 1.27
N TYR A 11 3.54 6.69 0.56
CA TYR A 11 3.13 6.61 -0.84
C TYR A 11 4.23 6.07 -1.75
N LEU A 12 5.48 6.42 -1.49
CA LEU A 12 6.64 6.00 -2.29
C LEU A 12 6.85 4.48 -2.20
N VAL A 13 6.66 3.89 -1.01
CA VAL A 13 6.71 2.43 -0.84
C VAL A 13 5.61 1.76 -1.67
N ILE A 14 4.36 2.22 -1.59
CA ILE A 14 3.27 1.62 -2.39
C ILE A 14 3.52 1.80 -3.89
N PHE A 15 3.92 3.02 -4.29
CA PHE A 15 4.26 3.35 -5.67
C PHE A 15 5.32 2.41 -6.24
N PHE A 16 6.39 2.15 -5.47
CA PHE A 16 7.48 1.27 -5.89
C PHE A 16 6.96 -0.13 -6.28
N PHE A 17 6.06 -0.70 -5.49
CA PHE A 17 5.48 -2.02 -5.75
C PHE A 17 4.47 -2.03 -6.90
N TYR A 18 3.85 -0.89 -7.22
CA TYR A 18 2.85 -0.80 -8.29
C TYR A 18 3.46 -0.63 -9.69
N TRP A 19 4.63 0.01 -9.81
CA TRP A 19 5.23 0.23 -11.13
C TRP A 19 6.75 0.02 -11.19
N PRO A 20 7.63 0.79 -10.51
CA PRO A 20 9.08 0.66 -10.66
C PRO A 20 9.64 -0.75 -10.44
N LEU A 21 9.03 -1.53 -9.54
CA LEU A 21 9.45 -2.91 -9.28
C LEU A 21 9.29 -3.81 -10.52
N TYR A 22 8.26 -3.60 -11.35
CA TYR A 22 8.05 -4.38 -12.56
C TYR A 22 9.14 -4.11 -13.61
N GLU A 23 9.51 -2.84 -13.80
CA GLU A 23 10.60 -2.44 -14.68
C GLU A 23 11.94 -3.00 -14.18
N LEU A 24 12.20 -2.91 -12.87
CA LEU A 24 13.43 -3.46 -12.28
C LEU A 24 13.54 -4.97 -12.50
N LEU A 25 12.46 -5.71 -12.30
CA LEU A 25 12.41 -7.15 -12.55
C LEU A 25 12.62 -7.47 -14.04
N SER A 26 12.05 -6.66 -14.95
CA SER A 26 12.23 -6.83 -16.39
C SER A 26 13.67 -6.61 -16.83
N LEU A 27 14.40 -5.71 -16.16
CA LEU A 27 15.81 -5.47 -16.45
C LEU A 27 16.72 -6.57 -15.88
N LEU A 28 16.35 -7.15 -14.75
CA LEU A 28 17.18 -8.12 -14.03
C LEU A 28 16.98 -9.56 -14.51
N ILE A 29 15.76 -9.92 -14.93
CA ILE A 29 15.37 -11.31 -15.22
C ILE A 29 15.11 -11.46 -16.71
N SER A 30 15.92 -12.31 -17.34
CA SER A 30 15.82 -12.60 -18.78
C SER A 30 14.91 -13.79 -19.09
N ASP A 31 14.66 -14.67 -18.12
CA ASP A 31 13.77 -15.82 -18.30
C ASP A 31 12.28 -15.38 -18.22
N PRO A 32 11.50 -15.54 -19.30
CA PRO A 32 10.14 -15.01 -19.38
C PRO A 32 9.15 -15.74 -18.45
N TYR A 33 9.38 -17.02 -18.17
CA TYR A 33 8.50 -17.81 -17.30
C TYR A 33 8.64 -17.38 -15.84
N THR A 34 9.87 -17.20 -15.39
CA THR A 34 10.18 -16.72 -14.04
C THR A 34 9.69 -15.29 -13.84
N LEU A 35 9.89 -14.41 -14.83
CA LEU A 35 9.39 -13.02 -14.80
C LEU A 35 7.87 -12.99 -14.62
N LYS A 36 7.14 -13.74 -15.46
CA LYS A 36 5.67 -13.80 -15.41
C LYS A 36 5.17 -14.33 -14.07
N GLY A 37 5.84 -15.34 -13.52
CA GLY A 37 5.55 -15.86 -12.18
C GLY A 37 5.66 -14.77 -11.11
N LEU A 38 6.77 -14.02 -11.10
CA LEU A 38 7.00 -12.93 -10.14
C LEU A 38 5.99 -11.80 -10.28
N TYR A 39 5.57 -11.46 -11.50
CA TYR A 39 4.53 -10.46 -11.72
C TYR A 39 3.20 -10.89 -11.10
N ILE A 40 2.79 -12.15 -11.32
CA ILE A 40 1.58 -12.71 -10.72
C ILE A 40 1.67 -12.70 -9.19
N TYR A 41 2.82 -13.11 -8.63
CA TYR A 41 3.05 -13.06 -7.18
C TYR A 41 2.95 -11.63 -6.63
N ASN A 42 3.50 -10.65 -7.36
CA ASN A 42 3.43 -9.26 -6.94
C ASN A 42 1.99 -8.72 -6.97
N ILE A 43 1.21 -9.07 -7.99
CA ILE A 43 -0.18 -8.64 -8.12
C ILE A 43 -1.06 -9.27 -7.04
N ILE A 44 -0.94 -10.57 -6.82
CA ILE A 44 -1.89 -11.31 -5.96
C ILE A 44 -1.53 -11.18 -4.48
N LEU A 45 -0.23 -11.13 -4.16
CA LEU A 45 0.22 -11.26 -2.78
C LEU A 45 0.99 -10.04 -2.27
N PHE A 46 2.09 -9.64 -2.92
CA PHE A 46 2.96 -8.61 -2.35
C PHE A 46 2.33 -7.21 -2.38
N SER A 47 1.79 -6.76 -3.51
CA SER A 47 1.16 -5.45 -3.61
C SER A 47 -0.01 -5.23 -2.65
N PRO A 48 -1.00 -6.16 -2.51
CA PRO A 48 -2.07 -5.99 -1.54
C PRO A 48 -1.54 -6.05 -0.09
N LEU A 49 -0.56 -6.92 0.19
CA LEU A 49 0.04 -7.03 1.52
C LEU A 49 0.84 -5.77 1.91
N VAL A 50 1.64 -5.22 1.00
CA VAL A 50 2.35 -3.96 1.20
C VAL A 50 1.37 -2.82 1.39
N THR A 51 0.30 -2.77 0.57
CA THR A 51 -0.77 -1.76 0.71
C THR A 51 -1.40 -1.83 2.10
N PHE A 52 -1.69 -3.04 2.61
CA PHE A 52 -2.20 -3.25 3.96
C PHE A 52 -1.21 -2.77 5.04
N ILE A 53 0.05 -3.23 5.00
CA ILE A 53 1.06 -2.90 6.02
C ILE A 53 1.32 -1.39 6.04
N VAL A 54 1.50 -0.77 4.88
CA VAL A 54 1.79 0.67 4.79
C VAL A 54 0.58 1.47 5.27
N SER A 55 -0.64 1.07 4.93
CA SER A 55 -1.87 1.71 5.41
C SER A 55 -2.06 1.57 6.92
N LEU A 56 -1.65 0.42 7.48
CA LEU A 56 -1.62 0.18 8.92
C LEU A 56 -0.63 1.10 9.61
N LEU A 57 0.62 1.17 9.14
CA LEU A 57 1.64 2.04 9.70
C LEU A 57 1.26 3.52 9.58
N TYR A 58 0.65 3.90 8.45
CA TYR A 58 0.12 5.23 8.22
C TYR A 58 -0.96 5.57 9.27
N SER A 59 -2.02 4.77 9.39
CA SER A 59 -3.13 5.07 10.32
C SER A 59 -2.78 4.84 11.79
N TYR A 60 -1.73 4.08 12.08
CA TYR A 60 -1.20 3.94 13.44
C TYR A 60 -0.55 5.23 13.93
N ARG A 61 0.26 5.86 13.07
CA ARG A 61 1.00 7.09 13.38
C ARG A 61 0.14 8.35 13.20
N PHE A 62 -0.74 8.33 12.22
CA PHE A 62 -1.62 9.44 11.88
C PHE A 62 -3.09 9.07 12.15
N HIS A 63 -4.02 9.69 11.43
CA HIS A 63 -5.45 9.46 11.58
C HIS A 63 -5.97 8.72 10.34
N PHE A 64 -7.13 8.08 10.49
CA PHE A 64 -7.88 7.56 9.35
C PHE A 64 -8.19 8.71 8.39
N SER A 65 -7.89 8.55 7.10
CA SER A 65 -8.03 9.62 6.11
C SER A 65 -8.56 9.07 4.78
N LEU A 66 -9.64 9.66 4.27
CA LEU A 66 -10.15 9.33 2.93
C LEU A 66 -9.21 9.79 1.82
N TRP A 67 -8.40 10.83 2.08
CA TRP A 67 -7.36 11.27 1.14
C TRP A 67 -6.25 10.22 0.94
N TRP A 68 -6.05 9.36 1.94
CA TRP A 68 -5.11 8.24 1.83
C TRP A 68 -5.58 7.19 0.82
N LEU A 69 -6.87 6.82 0.88
CA LEU A 69 -7.50 5.92 -0.10
C LEU A 69 -7.46 6.51 -1.49
N LEU A 70 -7.87 7.77 -1.63
CA LEU A 70 -7.85 8.46 -2.91
C LEU A 70 -6.43 8.52 -3.51
N GLY A 71 -5.41 8.72 -2.67
CA GLY A 71 -4.01 8.63 -3.06
C GLY A 71 -3.58 7.23 -3.50
N ILE A 72 -3.98 6.17 -2.79
CA ILE A 72 -3.70 4.78 -3.20
C ILE A 72 -4.39 4.47 -4.52
N GLY A 73 -5.64 4.89 -4.70
CA GLY A 73 -6.36 4.69 -5.95
C GLY A 73 -5.71 5.41 -7.13
N LEU A 74 -5.23 6.64 -6.93
CA LEU A 74 -4.43 7.38 -7.91
C LEU A 74 -3.11 6.65 -8.23
N LEU A 75 -2.42 6.13 -7.22
CA LEU A 75 -1.21 5.33 -7.43
C LEU A 75 -1.51 4.06 -8.23
N PHE A 76 -2.64 3.41 -7.99
CA PHE A 76 -3.03 2.21 -8.72
C PHE A 76 -3.17 2.48 -10.22
N CYS A 77 -3.56 3.68 -10.65
CA CYS A 77 -3.61 4.02 -12.08
C CYS A 77 -2.26 3.88 -12.78
N PHE A 78 -1.13 3.94 -12.07
CA PHE A 78 0.19 3.71 -12.67
C PHE A 78 0.39 2.26 -13.10
N THR A 79 -0.38 1.31 -12.55
CA THR A 79 -0.34 -0.10 -13.00
C THR A 79 -0.75 -0.26 -14.47
N ILE A 80 -1.53 0.68 -15.02
CA ILE A 80 -1.90 0.72 -16.45
C ILE A 80 -0.66 0.81 -17.34
N ILE A 81 0.39 1.51 -16.91
CA ILE A 81 1.64 1.65 -17.69
C ILE A 81 2.30 0.28 -17.87
N THR A 82 2.32 -0.53 -16.81
CA THR A 82 2.92 -1.86 -16.81
C THR A 82 2.08 -2.89 -17.58
N PHE A 83 0.77 -2.91 -17.34
CA PHE A 83 -0.11 -3.97 -17.85
C PHE A 83 -0.85 -3.62 -19.14
N GLY A 84 -0.85 -2.35 -19.54
CA GLY A 84 -1.64 -1.84 -20.67
C GLY A 84 -3.14 -1.77 -20.40
N GLU A 85 -3.62 -2.32 -19.28
CA GLU A 85 -5.03 -2.44 -18.94
C GLU A 85 -5.30 -2.03 -17.49
N PHE A 86 -6.43 -1.35 -17.27
CA PHE A 86 -6.94 -1.10 -15.93
C PHE A 86 -7.85 -2.25 -15.51
N ILE A 87 -7.49 -2.97 -14.45
CA ILE A 87 -8.25 -4.11 -13.96
C ILE A 87 -9.00 -3.72 -12.68
N PRO A 88 -10.32 -3.47 -12.72
CA PRO A 88 -11.09 -2.97 -11.58
C PRO A 88 -11.11 -3.94 -10.39
N LEU A 89 -10.98 -5.24 -10.66
CA LEU A 89 -11.02 -6.27 -9.61
C LEU A 89 -9.80 -6.17 -8.67
N TYR A 90 -8.60 -5.93 -9.22
CA TYR A 90 -7.41 -5.72 -8.40
C TYR A 90 -7.44 -4.36 -7.70
N PHE A 91 -7.96 -3.32 -8.37
CA PHE A 91 -8.17 -2.01 -7.76
C PHE A 91 -9.01 -2.12 -6.48
N LEU A 92 -10.16 -2.78 -6.59
CA LEU A 92 -11.10 -2.93 -5.47
C LEU A 92 -10.52 -3.80 -4.36
N ALA A 93 -9.79 -4.87 -4.71
CA ALA A 93 -9.09 -5.67 -3.73
C ALA A 93 -8.06 -4.84 -2.95
N TYR A 94 -7.25 -4.03 -3.64
CA TYR A 94 -6.19 -3.25 -3.00
C TYR A 94 -6.76 -2.14 -2.11
N GLU A 95 -7.86 -1.51 -2.55
CA GLU A 95 -8.64 -0.57 -1.73
C GLU A 95 -9.17 -1.25 -0.45
N ILE A 96 -9.71 -2.47 -0.53
CA ILE A 96 -10.15 -3.22 0.65
C ILE A 96 -8.97 -3.49 1.59
N PHE A 97 -7.82 -3.92 1.06
CA PHE A 97 -6.62 -4.12 1.88
C PHE A 97 -6.12 -2.82 2.52
N ALA A 98 -6.20 -1.68 1.82
CA ALA A 98 -5.88 -0.38 2.37
C ALA A 98 -6.83 0.00 3.53
N LEU A 99 -8.13 -0.19 3.34
CA LEU A 99 -9.16 0.03 4.36
C LEU A 99 -8.92 -0.84 5.60
N LEU A 100 -8.68 -2.14 5.41
CA LEU A 100 -8.37 -3.08 6.48
C LEU A 100 -7.11 -2.65 7.22
N GLY A 101 -6.05 -2.28 6.49
CA GLY A 101 -4.80 -1.80 7.08
C GLY A 101 -5.05 -0.58 7.96
N MET A 102 -5.76 0.43 7.45
CA MET A 102 -6.07 1.63 8.24
C MET A 102 -6.93 1.32 9.47
N ALA A 103 -7.97 0.49 9.32
CA ALA A 103 -8.84 0.11 10.43
C ALA A 103 -8.04 -0.60 11.53
N SER A 104 -7.16 -1.54 11.16
CA SER A 104 -6.26 -2.22 12.08
C SER A 104 -5.28 -1.24 12.76
N GLY A 105 -4.67 -0.34 11.99
CA GLY A 105 -3.72 0.66 12.51
C GLY A 105 -4.38 1.59 13.54
N ARG A 106 -5.62 2.02 13.27
CA ARG A 106 -6.38 2.85 14.20
C ARG A 106 -6.81 2.07 15.45
N GLY A 107 -7.27 0.83 15.28
CA GLY A 107 -7.61 -0.06 16.38
C GLY A 107 -6.42 -0.29 17.32
N LEU A 108 -5.23 -0.57 16.75
CA LEU A 108 -4.01 -0.77 17.53
C LEU A 108 -3.60 0.49 18.30
N SER A 109 -3.63 1.66 17.65
CA SER A 109 -3.34 2.95 18.30
C SER A 109 -4.29 3.22 19.46
N HIS A 110 -5.59 2.93 19.29
CA HIS A 110 -6.59 3.09 20.34
C HIS A 110 -6.33 2.17 21.54
N LEU A 111 -6.03 0.89 21.30
CA LEU A 111 -5.73 -0.08 22.36
C LEU A 111 -4.50 0.32 23.19
N ILE A 112 -3.42 0.75 22.54
CA ILE A 112 -2.19 1.18 23.22
C ILE A 112 -2.44 2.44 24.06
N ASN A 113 -3.16 3.42 23.52
CA ASN A 113 -3.49 4.64 24.25
C ASN A 113 -4.40 4.36 25.46
N LYS A 114 -5.36 3.46 25.32
CA LYS A 114 -6.22 2.99 26.43
C LYS A 114 -5.42 2.30 27.54
N GLN A 115 -4.44 1.47 27.17
CA GLN A 115 -3.54 0.83 28.14
C GLN A 115 -2.62 1.83 28.85
N LYS A 116 -2.10 2.85 28.14
CA LYS A 116 -1.32 3.93 28.75
C LYS A 116 -2.14 4.73 29.76
N SER A 117 -3.37 5.10 29.41
CA SER A 117 -4.26 5.81 30.33
C SER A 117 -4.59 5.00 31.58
N LYS A 118 -4.73 3.68 31.47
CA LYS A 118 -4.96 2.78 32.62
C LYS A 118 -3.75 2.54 33.51
N LYS A 119 -2.54 2.89 33.08
CA LYS A 119 -1.30 2.72 33.87
C LYS A 119 -0.92 3.98 34.67
N ILE A 120 -1.60 5.11 34.42
CA ILE A 120 -1.26 6.43 34.99
C ILE A 120 -2.28 6.89 36.05
N GLY A 121 -3.46 6.25 36.12
CA GLY A 121 -4.44 6.43 37.20
C GLY A 121 -4.48 5.22 38.11
#